data_AF-A0A6B2EIJ5-F1
#
_entry.id   AF-A0A6B2EIJ5-F1
#
_cell.length_a   1.000
_cell.length_b   1.000
_cell.length_c   1.000
_cell.angle_alpha   90.00
_cell.angle_beta   90.00
_cell.angle_gamma   90.00
#
_symmetry.space_group_name_H-M   'P 1'
#
loop_
_entity.id
_entity.type
_entity.pdbx_description
1 polymer ?
#
loop_
_entity_poly.entity_id
_entity_poly.type
_entity_poly.pdbx_seq_one_letter_code
_entity_poly.pdbx_strand_id
1 'polypeptide(L)'
;LTLEKLEDIHSQLLLDLEMYERHLQRINSEISEYHQLKTTVVVIQRDLRDGFKTQVSVGANVFMQAKVKETEKILVNVGMNHYVEFSLEEALKFVDFRIRILTKHR
;
A
#
# COMPACT_ATOMS: atom_id res chain seq x y z
N LEU A 1 31.46 16.63 -30.00
CA LEU A 1 30.89 15.29 -29.73
C LEU A 1 30.90 14.51 -31.04
N THR A 2 31.34 13.25 -31.03
CA THR A 2 31.12 12.32 -32.16
C THR A 2 29.69 11.80 -32.11
N LEU A 3 29.12 11.39 -33.26
CA LEU A 3 27.75 10.87 -33.37
C LEU A 3 27.53 9.68 -32.41
N GLU A 4 28.51 8.79 -32.34
CA GLU A 4 28.54 7.61 -31.47
C GLU A 4 28.41 7.96 -29.98
N LYS A 5 29.12 9.00 -29.52
CA LYS A 5 29.00 9.48 -28.13
C LYS A 5 27.63 10.06 -27.82
N LEU A 6 26.93 10.61 -28.83
CA LEU A 6 25.58 11.15 -28.65
C LEU A 6 24.54 10.01 -28.55
N GLU A 7 24.71 8.96 -29.35
CA GLU A 7 23.86 7.76 -29.31
C GLU A 7 24.00 7.01 -27.97
N ASP A 8 25.22 6.91 -27.44
CA ASP A 8 25.48 6.32 -26.13
C ASP A 8 24.79 7.10 -25.00
N ILE A 9 24.93 8.43 -25.00
CA ILE A 9 24.30 9.30 -24.00
C ILE A 9 22.77 9.19 -24.09
N HIS A 10 22.21 9.22 -25.30
CA HIS A 10 20.78 9.08 -25.50
C HIS A 10 20.24 7.75 -24.96
N SER A 11 20.96 6.66 -25.23
CA SER A 11 20.62 5.32 -24.73
C SER A 11 20.64 5.26 -23.20
N GLN A 12 21.67 5.85 -22.58
CA GLN A 12 21.75 5.91 -21.11
C GLN A 12 20.60 6.72 -20.51
N LEU A 13 20.26 7.87 -21.10
CA LEU A 13 19.15 8.71 -20.63
C LEU A 13 17.80 8.00 -20.71
N LEU A 14 17.58 7.19 -21.76
CA LEU A 14 16.37 6.39 -21.87
C LEU A 14 16.28 5.32 -20.78
N LEU A 15 17.40 4.65 -20.45
CA LEU A 15 17.45 3.68 -19.36
C LEU A 15 17.19 4.33 -18.01
N ASP A 16 17.81 5.49 -17.76
CA ASP A 16 17.61 6.25 -16.53
C ASP A 16 16.15 6.68 -16.39
N LEU A 17 15.53 7.19 -17.46
CA LEU A 17 14.11 7.57 -17.49
C LEU A 17 13.21 6.39 -17.12
N GLU A 18 13.44 5.23 -17.73
CA GLU A 18 12.67 4.02 -17.44
C GLU A 18 12.84 3.57 -15.97
N MET A 19 14.05 3.71 -15.40
CA MET A 19 14.28 3.47 -13.98
C MET A 19 13.49 4.42 -13.08
N TYR A 20 13.46 5.72 -13.40
CA TYR A 20 12.68 6.71 -12.66
C TYR A 20 11.17 6.44 -12.76
N GLU A 21 10.66 6.10 -13.94
CA GLU A 21 9.26 5.76 -14.14
C GLU A 21 8.84 4.55 -13.29
N ARG A 22 9.63 3.48 -13.30
CA ARG A 22 9.40 2.31 -12.42
C ARG A 22 9.41 2.69 -10.94
N HIS A 23 10.32 3.57 -10.55
CA HIS A 23 10.40 4.03 -9.16
C HIS A 23 9.14 4.79 -8.75
N LEU A 24 8.66 5.71 -9.60
CA LEU A 24 7.43 6.46 -9.39
C LEU A 24 6.20 5.55 -9.35
N GLN A 25 6.10 4.58 -10.26
CA GLN A 25 5.01 3.61 -10.27
C GLN A 25 4.96 2.82 -8.96
N ARG A 26 6.10 2.36 -8.46
CA ARG A 26 6.19 1.64 -7.18
C ARG A 26 5.71 2.50 -6.01
N ILE A 27 6.18 3.75 -5.90
CA ILE A 27 5.75 4.68 -4.84
C ILE A 27 4.25 4.96 -4.92
N ASN A 28 3.72 5.20 -6.12
CA ASN A 28 2.30 5.46 -6.32
C ASN A 28 1.43 4.24 -5.95
N SER A 29 1.88 3.03 -6.28
CA SER A 29 1.21 1.80 -5.86
C SER A 29 1.15 1.68 -4.34
N GLU A 30 2.29 1.91 -3.66
CA GLU A 30 2.36 1.85 -2.19
C GLU A 30 1.44 2.90 -1.54
N ILE A 31 1.41 4.13 -2.08
CA ILE A 31 0.50 5.18 -1.61
C ILE A 31 -0.97 4.76 -1.81
N SER A 32 -1.31 4.15 -2.94
CA SER A 32 -2.67 3.67 -3.24
C SER A 32 -3.13 2.60 -2.24
N GLU A 33 -2.25 1.65 -1.90
CA GLU A 33 -2.51 0.63 -0.88
C GLU A 33 -2.80 1.26 0.49
N TYR A 34 -2.02 2.27 0.89
CA TYR A 34 -2.26 3.00 2.13
C TYR A 34 -3.60 3.77 2.11
N HIS A 35 -3.98 4.39 0.99
CA HIS A 35 -5.30 5.01 0.86
C HIS A 35 -6.44 4.00 0.96
N GLN A 36 -6.27 2.82 0.37
CA GLN A 36 -7.24 1.74 0.49
C GLN A 36 -7.38 1.28 1.94
N LEU A 37 -6.25 1.06 2.64
CA LEU A 37 -6.24 0.72 4.06
C LEU A 37 -6.98 1.78 4.90
N LYS A 38 -6.69 3.07 4.68
CA LYS A 38 -7.38 4.17 5.37
C LYS A 38 -8.89 4.09 5.17
N THR A 39 -9.32 3.89 3.93
CA THR A 39 -10.74 3.81 3.58
C THR A 39 -11.41 2.63 4.29
N THR A 40 -10.76 1.45 4.27
CA THR A 40 -11.26 0.26 4.96
C THR A 40 -11.37 0.48 6.47
N VAL A 41 -10.36 1.09 7.11
CA VAL A 41 -10.40 1.40 8.55
C VAL A 41 -11.55 2.34 8.89
N VAL A 42 -11.79 3.37 8.07
CA VAL A 42 -12.92 4.30 8.28
C VAL A 42 -14.26 3.60 8.14
N VAL A 43 -14.43 2.71 7.16
CA VAL A 43 -15.66 1.91 7.00
C VAL A 43 -15.86 0.99 8.20
N ILE A 44 -14.80 0.32 8.68
CA ILE A 44 -14.87 -0.52 9.88
C ILE A 44 -15.29 0.31 11.09
N GLN A 45 -14.70 1.49 11.29
CA GLN A 45 -15.02 2.39 12.38
C GLN A 45 -16.45 2.94 12.33
N ARG A 46 -17.06 3.10 11.15
CA ARG A 46 -18.40 3.69 11.02
C ARG A 46 -19.50 2.63 11.04
N ASP A 47 -19.32 1.58 10.25
CA ASP A 47 -20.44 0.72 9.85
C ASP A 47 -20.32 -0.71 10.40
N LEU A 48 -19.15 -1.12 10.90
CA LEU A 48 -18.85 -2.52 11.25
C LEU A 48 -18.36 -2.71 12.70
N ARG A 49 -18.66 -1.77 13.61
CA ARG A 49 -18.22 -1.84 15.00
C ARG A 49 -18.73 -3.08 15.75
N ASP A 50 -19.97 -3.48 15.50
CA ASP A 50 -20.62 -4.60 16.20
C ASP A 50 -20.29 -5.97 15.58
N GLY A 51 -19.27 -6.01 14.72
CA GLY A 51 -18.89 -7.20 13.97
C GLY A 51 -19.67 -7.37 12.67
N PHE A 52 -19.09 -8.14 11.75
CA PHE A 52 -19.62 -8.29 10.40
C PHE A 52 -19.33 -9.68 9.83
N LYS A 53 -20.11 -10.07 8.82
CA LYS A 53 -19.85 -11.27 8.03
C LYS A 53 -19.07 -10.87 6.80
N THR A 54 -18.05 -11.65 6.46
CA THR A 54 -17.20 -11.42 5.30
C THR A 54 -16.88 -12.73 4.61
N GLN A 55 -16.48 -12.65 3.35
CA GLN A 55 -16.01 -13.77 2.56
C GLN A 55 -14.54 -13.54 2.22
N VAL A 56 -13.67 -14.44 2.68
CA VAL A 56 -12.22 -14.32 2.54
C VAL A 56 -11.73 -15.36 1.54
N SER A 57 -10.86 -14.94 0.62
CA SER A 57 -10.18 -15.86 -0.29
C SER A 57 -9.11 -16.65 0.47
N VAL A 58 -9.12 -17.98 0.30
CA VAL A 58 -8.09 -18.88 0.86
C VAL A 58 -7.16 -19.45 -0.22
N GLY A 59 -7.28 -18.96 -1.46
CA GLY A 59 -6.49 -19.38 -2.61
C GLY A 59 -7.25 -20.27 -3.59
N ALA A 60 -6.69 -20.50 -4.78
CA ALA A 60 -7.26 -21.37 -5.83
C ALA A 60 -8.74 -21.10 -6.17
N ASN A 61 -9.18 -19.83 -6.16
CA ASN A 61 -10.58 -19.44 -6.35
C ASN A 61 -11.56 -20.03 -5.31
N VAL A 62 -11.05 -20.42 -4.13
CA VAL A 62 -11.81 -20.91 -2.99
C VAL A 62 -12.00 -19.78 -1.99
N PHE A 63 -13.22 -19.66 -1.48
CA PHE A 63 -13.62 -18.62 -0.56
C PHE A 63 -14.29 -19.20 0.69
N MET A 64 -14.00 -18.63 1.84
CA MET A 64 -14.53 -19.03 3.13
C MET A 64 -15.37 -17.89 3.73
N GLN A 65 -16.53 -18.22 4.28
CA GLN A 65 -17.31 -17.27 5.06
C GLN A 65 -16.77 -17.18 6.49
N ALA A 66 -16.50 -15.97 6.94
CA ALA A 66 -16.02 -15.67 8.28
C ALA A 66 -16.94 -14.64 8.96
N LYS A 67 -17.08 -14.75 10.28
CA LYS A 67 -17.75 -13.75 11.10
C LYS A 67 -16.73 -13.11 12.03
N VAL A 68 -16.54 -11.80 11.88
CA VAL A 68 -15.72 -10.99 12.77
C VAL A 68 -16.60 -10.55 13.93
N LYS A 69 -16.17 -10.82 15.17
CA LYS A 69 -16.92 -10.49 16.39
C LYS A 69 -16.52 -9.13 16.97
N GLU A 70 -15.24 -8.80 16.88
CA GLU A 70 -14.64 -7.59 17.44
C GLU A 70 -13.82 -6.91 16.35
N THR A 71 -13.97 -5.61 16.20
CA THR A 71 -13.29 -4.81 15.15
C THR A 71 -12.39 -3.72 15.70
N GLU A 72 -12.14 -3.72 17.01
CA GLU A 72 -11.36 -2.68 17.69
C GLU A 72 -9.89 -2.62 17.25
N LYS A 73 -9.37 -3.76 16.78
CA LYS A 73 -7.97 -3.93 16.40
C LYS A 73 -7.81 -4.60 15.05
N ILE A 74 -6.74 -4.23 14.36
CA ILE A 74 -6.35 -4.81 13.08
C ILE A 74 -4.85 -5.11 13.07
N LEU A 75 -4.46 -6.11 12.27
CA LEU A 75 -3.06 -6.37 11.97
C LEU A 75 -2.64 -5.52 10.77
N VAL A 76 -1.62 -4.68 10.97
CA VAL A 76 -1.05 -3.84 9.90
C VAL A 76 0.36 -4.34 9.60
N ASN A 77 0.66 -4.56 8.32
CA ASN A 77 2.02 -4.85 7.87
C ASN A 77 2.84 -3.55 7.95
N VAL A 78 3.86 -3.53 8.81
CA VAL A 78 4.74 -2.35 8.97
C VAL A 78 5.96 -2.39 8.04
N GLY A 79 6.20 -3.52 7.39
CA GLY A 79 7.30 -3.77 6.47
C GLY A 79 7.97 -5.13 6.72
N MET A 80 8.72 -5.63 5.73
CA MET A 80 9.48 -6.89 5.83
C MET A 80 8.64 -8.08 6.31
N ASN A 81 7.37 -8.16 5.93
CA ASN A 81 6.40 -9.18 6.39
C ASN A 81 6.21 -9.23 7.92
N HIS A 82 6.47 -8.13 8.62
CA HIS A 82 6.17 -8.00 10.04
C HIS A 82 4.82 -7.32 10.22
N TYR A 83 3.98 -7.96 11.04
CA TYR A 83 2.63 -7.49 11.34
C TYR A 83 2.56 -7.07 12.80
N VAL A 84 1.96 -5.91 13.03
CA VAL A 84 1.75 -5.36 14.37
C VAL A 84 0.26 -5.15 14.58
N GLU A 85 -0.20 -5.46 15.79
CA GLU A 85 -1.57 -5.21 16.20
C GLU A 85 -1.73 -3.71 16.53
N PHE A 86 -2.65 -3.05 15.82
CA PHE A 86 -2.99 -1.65 16.02
C PHE A 86 -4.46 -1.51 16.36
N SER A 87 -4.79 -0.53 17.22
CA SER A 87 -6.15 0.01 17.24
C SER A 87 -6.47 0.72 15.92
N LEU A 88 -7.76 0.87 15.63
CA LEU A 88 -8.20 1.59 14.43
C LEU A 88 -7.67 3.03 14.37
N GLU A 89 -7.54 3.72 15.51
CA GLU A 89 -7.01 5.09 15.57
C GLU A 89 -5.50 5.14 15.31
N GLU A 90 -4.73 4.23 15.90
CA GLU A 90 -3.29 4.15 15.67
C GLU A 90 -2.98 3.77 14.23
N ALA A 91 -3.78 2.88 13.63
CA ALA A 91 -3.65 2.53 12.22
C ALA A 91 -3.85 3.75 11.32
N LEU A 92 -4.85 4.61 11.58
CA LEU A 92 -5.04 5.85 10.83
C LEU A 92 -3.85 6.80 10.95
N LYS A 93 -3.31 6.98 12.17
CA LYS A 93 -2.10 7.80 12.40
C LYS A 93 -0.88 7.24 11.66
N PHE A 94 -0.70 5.92 11.69
CA PHE A 94 0.38 5.24 10.98
C PHE A 94 0.27 5.42 9.46
N VAL A 95 -0.92 5.23 8.90
CA VAL A 95 -1.17 5.40 7.47
C VAL A 95 -0.88 6.84 7.02
N ASP A 96 -1.36 7.84 7.76
CA ASP A 96 -1.11 9.26 7.44
C ASP A 96 0.39 9.61 7.53
N PHE A 97 1.11 9.00 8.47
CA PHE A 97 2.56 9.13 8.57
C PHE A 97 3.27 8.50 7.37
N ARG A 98 2.88 7.29 6.96
CA ARG A 98 3.47 6.57 5.81
C ARG A 98 3.23 7.30 4.49
N ILE A 99 2.01 7.76 4.25
CA ILE A 99 1.67 8.55 3.04
C ILE A 99 2.53 9.81 2.97
N ARG A 100 2.71 10.51 4.10
CA ARG A 100 3.54 11.73 4.16
C ARG A 100 5.01 11.46 3.83
N ILE A 101 5.56 10.37 4.34
CA ILE A 101 6.94 9.95 4.03
C ILE A 101 7.07 9.64 2.54
N LEU A 102 6.18 8.81 2.00
CA LEU A 102 6.23 8.39 0.60
C LEU A 102 6.05 9.57 -0.37
N THR A 103 5.17 10.51 -0.03
CA THR A 103 4.95 11.72 -0.83
C THR A 103 6.17 12.66 -0.81
N LYS A 104 6.92 12.71 0.30
CA LYS A 104 8.15 13.51 0.40
C LYS A 104 9.34 12.90 -0.36
N HIS A 105 9.32 11.59 -0.58
CA HIS A 105 10.33 10.85 -1.34
C HIS A 105 9.97 10.67 -2.82
N ARG A 106 8.91 11.34 -3.30
CA ARG A 106 8.53 11.44 -4.71
C ARG A 106 9.31 12.56 -5.38
#